data_AF-A0A7Y6CV38-F1
#
_entry.id   AF-A0A7Y6CV38-F1
#
_cell.length_a   1.000
_cell.length_b   1.000
_cell.length_c   1.000
_cell.angle_alpha   90.00
_cell.angle_beta   90.00
_cell.angle_gamma   90.00
#
_symmetry.space_group_name_H-M   'P 1'
#
loop_
_entity.id
_entity.type
_entity.pdbx_description
1 polymer ?
#
loop_
_entity_poly.entity_id
_entity_poly.type
_entity_poly.pdbx_seq_one_letter_code
_entity_poly.pdbx_strand_id
1 'polypeptide(L)' 'MTEPDQPRPLAPEELGFERIVYEKDYPRATVRLNRPDVLNAFDFRMLRELARAFEDASW' A
#
# COMPACT_ATOMS: atom_id res chain seq x y z
N MET A 1 -11.89 13.63 20.89
CA MET A 1 -11.38 12.25 20.71
C MET A 1 -9.90 12.37 20.43
N THR A 2 -9.06 11.71 21.22
CA THR A 2 -7.60 11.71 21.03
C THR A 2 -7.28 10.76 19.88
N GLU A 3 -6.64 11.24 18.83
CA GLU A 3 -6.16 10.40 17.73
C GLU A 3 -5.11 9.41 18.28
N PRO A 4 -5.13 8.12 17.86
CA PRO A 4 -4.17 7.14 18.33
C PRO A 4 -2.75 7.46 17.81
N ASP A 5 -1.76 7.20 18.65
CA ASP A 5 -0.33 7.48 18.43
C ASP A 5 0.29 6.71 17.24
N GLN A 6 -0.35 5.60 16.84
CA GLN A 6 0.07 4.81 15.69
C GLN A 6 -1.14 4.22 14.95
N PRO A 7 -1.12 4.17 13.60
CA PRO A 7 -2.14 3.46 12.85
C PRO A 7 -2.10 1.97 13.20
N ARG A 8 -3.27 1.37 13.46
CA ARG A 8 -3.37 -0.09 13.62
C ARG A 8 -2.95 -0.76 12.30
N PRO A 9 -2.17 -1.85 12.34
CA PRO A 9 -1.95 -2.67 11.16
C PRO A 9 -3.32 -3.19 10.69
N LEU A 10 -3.71 -2.79 9.48
CA LEU A 10 -4.90 -3.30 8.78
C LEU A 10 -4.45 -4.43 7.86
N ALA A 11 -5.32 -5.41 7.63
CA ALA A 11 -4.99 -6.46 6.67
C ALA A 11 -4.81 -5.83 5.27
N PRO A 12 -3.89 -6.33 4.42
CA PRO A 12 -3.66 -5.79 3.07
C PRO A 12 -4.94 -5.63 2.24
N GLU A 13 -5.90 -6.54 2.44
CA GLU A 13 -7.20 -6.52 1.76
C GLU A 13 -8.12 -5.39 2.26
N GLU A 14 -7.94 -4.95 3.51
CA GLU A 14 -8.67 -3.84 4.13
C GLU A 14 -8.12 -2.47 3.70
N LEU A 15 -6.91 -2.42 3.13
CA LEU A 15 -6.29 -1.18 2.63
C LEU A 15 -6.90 -0.71 1.30
N GLY A 16 -7.60 -1.60 0.57
CA GLY A 16 -8.38 -1.25 -0.62
C GLY A 16 -7.56 -0.65 -1.75
N PHE A 17 -6.32 -1.10 -1.93
CA PHE A 17 -5.45 -0.60 -3.01
C PHE A 17 -6.03 -0.93 -4.39
N GLU A 18 -6.07 0.07 -5.26
CA GLU A 18 -6.56 -0.10 -6.62
C GLU A 18 -5.43 -0.04 -7.65
N ARG A 19 -4.42 0.79 -7.40
CA ARG A 19 -3.31 1.06 -8.33
C ARG A 19 -2.10 0.16 -8.07
N ILE A 20 -2.09 -0.57 -6.96
CA ILE A 20 -1.07 -1.56 -6.63
C ILE A 20 -1.71 -2.86 -6.11
N VAL A 21 -0.98 -3.96 -6.24
CA VAL A 21 -1.25 -5.19 -5.50
C VAL A 21 -0.16 -5.32 -4.43
N TYR A 22 -0.58 -5.52 -3.18
CA TYR A 22 0.31 -5.60 -2.03
C TYR A 22 0.20 -6.97 -1.36
N GLU A 23 1.35 -7.62 -1.20
CA GLU A 23 1.49 -8.92 -0.53
C GLU A 23 2.59 -8.81 0.52
N LYS A 24 2.30 -9.19 1.77
CA LYS A 24 3.26 -9.18 2.87
C LYS A 24 3.49 -10.61 3.36
N ASP A 25 4.69 -11.15 3.11
CA ASP A 25 5.09 -12.50 3.52
C ASP A 25 6.51 -12.46 4.13
N TYR A 26 6.59 -12.51 5.45
CA TYR A 26 7.85 -12.31 6.18
C TYR A 26 8.97 -13.25 5.67
N PRO A 27 10.20 -12.75 5.39
CA PRO A 27 10.73 -11.42 5.68
C PRO A 27 10.63 -10.43 4.50
N ARG A 28 9.69 -10.63 3.57
CA ARG A 28 9.58 -9.85 2.32
C ARG A 28 8.17 -9.30 2.09
N ALA A 29 8.10 -8.02 1.75
CA ALA A 29 6.92 -7.44 1.12
C ALA A 29 7.10 -7.37 -0.40
N THR A 30 6.04 -7.65 -1.15
CA THR A 30 5.97 -7.44 -2.60
C THR A 30 4.90 -6.41 -2.92
N VAL A 31 5.31 -5.33 -3.59
CA VAL A 31 4.41 -4.30 -4.11
C VAL A 31 4.48 -4.35 -5.63
N ARG A 32 3.37 -4.71 -6.27
CA ARG A 32 3.25 -4.78 -7.73
C ARG A 32 2.41 -3.62 -8.25
N LEU A 33 2.92 -2.90 -9.24
CA LEU A 33 2.17 -1.84 -9.92
C LEU A 33 1.03 -2.45 -10.74
N ASN A 34 -0.17 -1.88 -10.60
CA ASN A 34 -1.41 -2.41 -11.17
C ASN A 34 -2.13 -1.38 -12.04
N ARG A 35 -1.42 -0.82 -13.02
CA ARG A 35 -1.98 0.11 -14.03
C ARG A 35 -1.47 -0.22 -15.44
N PRO A 36 -1.70 -1.44 -15.94
CA PRO A 36 -1.14 -1.88 -17.21
C PRO A 36 -1.62 -1.03 -18.41
N ASP A 37 -2.88 -0.57 -18.39
CA ASP A 37 -3.49 0.19 -19.49
C ASP A 37 -2.82 1.55 -19.77
N VAL A 38 -2.02 2.04 -18.82
CA VAL A 38 -1.28 3.30 -18.94
C VAL A 38 0.21 3.12 -18.65
N LEU A 39 0.74 1.92 -18.90
CA LEU A 39 2.16 1.57 -18.71
C LEU A 39 2.69 1.90 -17.30
N ASN A 40 1.84 1.74 -16.28
CA ASN A 40 2.13 2.09 -14.90
C ASN A 40 2.53 3.56 -14.68
N ALA A 41 2.07 4.48 -15.55
CA ALA A 41 2.21 5.92 -15.29
C ALA A 41 1.71 6.25 -13.87
N PHE A 42 2.45 7.09 -13.17
CA PHE A 42 2.16 7.42 -11.78
C PHE A 42 1.10 8.52 -11.71
N ASP A 43 0.10 8.35 -10.85
CA ASP A 43 -0.84 9.40 -10.46
C ASP A 43 -0.79 9.62 -8.94
N PHE A 44 -1.45 10.68 -8.47
CA PHE A 44 -1.47 11.00 -7.04
C PHE A 44 -2.03 9.88 -6.17
N ARG A 45 -3.00 9.11 -6.67
CA ARG A 45 -3.58 8.00 -5.93
C ARG A 45 -2.54 6.89 -5.75
N MET A 46 -1.88 6.49 -6.83
CA MET A 46 -0.83 5.48 -6.80
C MET A 46 0.30 5.86 -5.84
N LEU A 47 0.74 7.12 -5.84
CA LEU A 47 1.76 7.59 -4.90
C LEU A 47 1.33 7.46 -3.43
N ARG A 48 0.06 7.74 -3.10
CA ARG A 48 -0.47 7.56 -1.75
C ARG A 48 -0.58 6.10 -1.34
N GLU A 49 -0.98 5.23 -2.27
CA GLU A 49 -1.05 3.79 -2.03
C GLU A 49 0.34 3.18 -1.81
N LEU A 50 1.33 3.59 -2.61
CA LEU A 50 2.73 3.19 -2.43
C LEU A 50 3.28 3.64 -1.07
N ALA A 51 3.06 4.89 -0.67
CA ALA A 51 3.50 5.38 0.64
C ALA A 51 2.95 4.51 1.78
N ARG A 52 1.64 4.25 1.77
CA ARG A 52 0.98 3.39 2.78
C ARG A 52 1.51 1.96 2.77
N ALA A 53 1.71 1.36 1.59
CA ALA A 53 2.24 0.01 1.48
C ALA A 53 3.69 -0.08 2.01
N PHE A 54 4.51 0.94 1.77
CA PHE A 54 5.88 0.99 2.28
C PHE A 54 5.96 1.27 3.78
N GLU A 55 5.07 2.11 4.31
CA GLU A 55 4.91 2.29 5.76
C GLU A 55 4.55 0.96 6.43
N ASP A 56 3.55 0.24 5.92
CA ASP A 56 3.16 -1.07 6.46
C ASP A 56 4.27 -2.12 6.31
N ALA A 57 5.00 -2.14 5.19
CA ALA A 57 6.10 -3.07 4.97
C ALA A 57 7.31 -2.83 5.88
N SER A 58 7.40 -1.64 6.51
CA SER A 58 8.49 -1.29 7.43
C SER A 58 8.32 -1.83 8.86
N TRP A 59 7.15 -2.39 9.17
CA TRP A 59 6.83 -3.10 10.41
C TRP A 59 7.06 -4.60 10.29
#